data_AF-A0A1V4MU07-F1
#
_entry.id   AF-A0A1V4MU07-F1
#
_cell.length_a   1.000
_cell.length_b   1.000
_cell.length_c   1.000
_cell.angle_alpha   90.00
_cell.angle_beta   90.00
_cell.angle_gamma   90.00
#
_symmetry.space_group_name_H-M   'P 1'
#
loop_
_entity.id
_entity.type
_entity.pdbx_description
1 polymer ?
#
loop_
_entity_poly.entity_id
_entity_poly.type
_entity_poly.pdbx_seq_one_letter_code
_entity_poly.pdbx_strand_id
1 'polypeptide(L)'
;MVILAFAVTPGLSATGSEELLRRSDTRGDLLAGRSIVWQGSVEYLDFRLTDFQLALLDAGELMLLRNSIFARLGYRFRNASIASHFESFDWYDPSLEDVSSMLSETDRLNIAYIRHFEDRVEDPGPGLPGMEELAGFWHGSASVGSGYSERYLLFPEGDFVYRENSMDGSARLLELSGAWHAEAGHLVLEADSAVYLEGGEIVEPYASWGSDYVIEGGRECPAALDPALTLRLPVDGYTPDYASSTGEDGFDHLTVPYMMIGTGGFWRMHADPSMGWLE
;
A
#
# COMPACT_ATOMS: atom_id res chain seq x y z
N MET A 1 -13.87 -52.15 -16.81
CA MET A 1 -14.35 -50.77 -17.05
C MET A 1 -14.33 -50.08 -15.69
N VAL A 2 -13.23 -49.38 -15.40
CA VAL A 2 -13.00 -48.75 -14.09
C VAL A 2 -13.66 -47.37 -14.14
N ILE A 3 -14.65 -47.15 -13.29
CA ILE A 3 -15.27 -45.85 -13.06
C ILE A 3 -14.28 -45.05 -12.22
N LEU A 4 -13.58 -44.09 -12.84
CA LEU A 4 -12.85 -43.06 -12.10
C LEU A 4 -13.86 -41.98 -11.72
N ALA A 5 -14.13 -41.89 -10.42
CA ALA A 5 -14.83 -40.77 -9.82
C ALA A 5 -13.96 -39.51 -9.98
N PHE A 6 -14.49 -38.51 -10.67
CA PHE A 6 -13.94 -37.16 -10.61
C PHE A 6 -14.18 -36.62 -9.19
N ALA A 7 -13.10 -36.36 -8.46
CA ALA A 7 -13.16 -35.56 -7.25
C ALA A 7 -13.55 -34.13 -7.67
N VAL A 8 -14.72 -33.68 -7.25
CA VAL A 8 -15.12 -32.27 -7.33
C VAL A 8 -14.36 -31.55 -6.22
N THR A 9 -13.26 -30.90 -6.55
CA THR A 9 -12.68 -29.84 -5.73
C THR A 9 -13.72 -28.70 -5.64
N PRO A 10 -14.00 -28.15 -4.46
CA PRO A 10 -14.96 -27.06 -4.33
C PRO A 10 -14.34 -25.80 -4.94
N GLY A 11 -14.72 -25.47 -6.18
CA GLY A 11 -14.32 -24.22 -6.82
C GLY A 11 -14.86 -23.00 -6.07
N LEU A 12 -14.17 -21.86 -6.22
CA LEU A 12 -14.62 -20.57 -5.69
C LEU A 12 -16.07 -20.27 -6.09
N SER A 13 -16.89 -19.88 -5.12
CA SER A 13 -18.26 -19.44 -5.41
C SER A 13 -18.25 -18.08 -6.11
N ALA A 14 -19.24 -17.78 -6.95
CA ALA A 14 -19.36 -16.49 -7.64
C ALA A 14 -19.29 -15.28 -6.67
N THR A 15 -19.88 -15.42 -5.48
CA THR A 15 -19.84 -14.41 -4.41
C THR A 15 -18.43 -14.24 -3.84
N GLY A 16 -17.67 -15.33 -3.72
CA GLY A 16 -16.27 -15.27 -3.28
C GLY A 16 -15.37 -14.59 -4.29
N SER A 17 -15.55 -14.86 -5.59
CA SER A 17 -14.81 -14.18 -6.65
C SER A 17 -15.10 -12.67 -6.70
N GLU A 18 -16.35 -12.26 -6.47
CA GLU A 18 -16.71 -10.84 -6.44
C GLU A 18 -16.05 -10.09 -5.28
N GLU A 19 -15.98 -10.69 -4.08
CA GLU A 19 -15.32 -10.09 -2.92
C GLU A 19 -13.79 -9.97 -3.13
N LEU A 20 -13.16 -11.00 -3.70
CA LEU A 20 -11.73 -10.96 -4.03
C LEU A 20 -11.42 -9.90 -5.11
N LEU A 21 -12.30 -9.72 -6.10
CA LEU A 21 -12.17 -8.65 -7.08
C LEU A 21 -12.24 -7.28 -6.40
N ARG A 22 -13.25 -7.07 -5.53
CA ARG A 22 -13.36 -5.83 -4.75
C ARG A 22 -12.13 -5.58 -3.88
N ARG A 23 -11.53 -6.62 -3.30
CA ARG A 23 -10.27 -6.51 -2.53
C ARG A 23 -9.13 -6.00 -3.41
N SER A 24 -8.94 -6.60 -4.58
CA SER A 24 -7.92 -6.20 -5.56
C SER A 24 -8.14 -4.78 -6.07
N ASP A 25 -9.37 -4.44 -6.44
CA ASP A 25 -9.76 -3.12 -6.94
C ASP A 25 -9.54 -2.05 -5.87
N THR A 26 -9.97 -2.32 -4.63
CA THR A 26 -9.74 -1.41 -3.48
C THR A 26 -8.26 -1.21 -3.24
N ARG A 27 -7.43 -2.26 -3.30
CA ARG A 27 -5.97 -2.14 -3.09
C ARG A 27 -5.31 -1.32 -4.21
N GLY A 28 -5.79 -1.43 -5.44
CA GLY A 28 -5.27 -0.68 -6.59
C GLY A 28 -5.74 0.77 -6.68
N ASP A 29 -6.88 1.11 -6.08
CA ASP A 29 -7.41 2.46 -6.10
C ASP A 29 -6.60 3.39 -5.18
N LEU A 30 -5.72 4.20 -5.77
CA LEU A 30 -4.91 5.20 -5.06
C LEU A 30 -5.77 6.23 -4.29
N LEU A 31 -7.00 6.46 -4.73
CA LEU A 31 -7.90 7.45 -4.15
C LEU A 31 -8.81 6.87 -3.06
N ALA A 32 -8.72 5.58 -2.74
CA ALA A 32 -9.63 4.93 -1.79
C ALA A 32 -9.72 5.66 -0.44
N GLY A 33 -8.59 6.10 0.11
CA GLY A 33 -8.53 6.90 1.35
C GLY A 33 -9.35 8.19 1.25
N ARG A 34 -9.19 8.95 0.15
CA ARG A 34 -9.96 10.19 -0.09
C ARG A 34 -11.44 9.90 -0.35
N SER A 35 -11.77 8.82 -1.04
CA SER A 35 -13.15 8.41 -1.30
C SER A 35 -13.88 8.08 0.02
N ILE A 36 -13.21 7.41 0.97
CA ILE A 36 -13.76 7.19 2.31
C ILE A 36 -14.05 8.53 3.01
N VAL A 37 -13.10 9.47 2.99
CA VAL A 37 -13.22 10.75 3.70
C VAL A 37 -14.28 11.65 3.08
N TRP A 38 -14.30 11.81 1.76
CA TRP A 38 -15.09 12.85 1.10
C TRP A 38 -16.37 12.35 0.45
N GLN A 39 -16.44 11.06 0.11
CA GLN A 39 -17.58 10.44 -0.56
C GLN A 39 -18.32 9.46 0.35
N GLY A 40 -17.76 9.15 1.52
CA GLY A 40 -18.36 8.21 2.45
C GLY A 40 -18.32 6.76 1.96
N SER A 41 -17.37 6.41 1.09
CA SER A 41 -17.15 5.05 0.54
C SER A 41 -16.57 4.10 1.61
N VAL A 42 -17.29 3.90 2.70
CA VAL A 42 -16.85 3.11 3.87
C VAL A 42 -16.70 1.63 3.57
N GLU A 43 -17.20 1.13 2.44
CA GLU A 43 -16.99 -0.22 1.95
C GLU A 43 -15.53 -0.53 1.60
N TYR A 44 -14.68 0.49 1.36
CA TYR A 44 -13.24 0.29 1.22
C TYR A 44 -12.56 -0.10 2.54
N LEU A 45 -13.17 0.21 3.69
CA LEU A 45 -12.65 -0.17 5.01
C LEU A 45 -12.86 -1.66 5.32
N ASP A 46 -13.53 -2.42 4.45
CA ASP A 46 -13.59 -3.89 4.55
C ASP A 46 -12.21 -4.53 4.25
N PHE A 47 -11.32 -3.78 3.60
CA PHE A 47 -9.98 -4.21 3.22
C PHE A 47 -8.89 -3.37 3.90
N ARG A 48 -7.67 -3.92 3.92
CA ARG A 48 -6.49 -3.21 4.41
C ARG A 48 -6.13 -2.08 3.44
N LEU A 49 -5.92 -0.88 3.98
CA LEU A 49 -5.45 0.28 3.22
C LEU A 49 -3.95 0.16 2.92
N THR A 50 -3.54 0.74 1.80
CA THR A 50 -2.15 0.75 1.33
C THR A 50 -1.41 2.01 1.73
N ASP A 51 -0.07 1.95 1.74
CA ASP A 51 0.76 3.11 2.04
C ASP A 51 0.50 4.27 1.08
N PHE A 52 0.25 4.02 -0.21
CA PHE A 52 -0.07 5.08 -1.17
C PHE A 52 -1.41 5.77 -0.87
N GLN A 53 -2.42 5.01 -0.44
CA GLN A 53 -3.72 5.58 -0.06
C GLN A 53 -3.62 6.50 1.16
N LEU A 54 -2.70 6.20 2.08
CA LEU A 54 -2.44 7.02 3.26
C LEU A 54 -1.51 8.19 2.95
N ALA A 55 -0.47 7.98 2.15
CA ALA A 55 0.51 8.98 1.75
C ALA A 55 -0.09 10.14 0.95
N LEU A 56 -1.25 9.93 0.32
CA LEU A 56 -1.96 10.96 -0.43
C LEU A 56 -2.69 11.97 0.48
N LEU A 57 -2.94 11.60 1.74
CA LEU A 57 -3.81 12.35 2.65
C LEU A 57 -3.03 13.35 3.49
N ASP A 58 -3.64 14.51 3.74
CA ASP A 58 -3.13 15.44 4.74
C ASP A 58 -3.50 15.02 6.19
N ALA A 59 -2.98 15.75 7.19
CA ALA A 59 -3.25 15.47 8.61
C ALA A 59 -4.75 15.43 8.96
N GLY A 60 -5.54 16.31 8.35
CA GLY A 60 -6.98 16.38 8.58
C GLY A 60 -7.71 15.21 7.93
N GLU A 61 -7.33 14.88 6.70
CA GLU A 61 -7.85 13.73 5.95
C GLU A 61 -7.52 12.41 6.66
N LEU A 62 -6.28 12.22 7.16
CA LEU A 62 -5.90 11.03 7.94
C LEU A 62 -6.71 10.92 9.25
N MET A 63 -6.89 12.03 9.96
CA MET A 63 -7.73 12.07 11.16
C MET A 63 -9.17 11.67 10.83
N LEU A 64 -9.76 12.21 9.76
CA LEU A 64 -11.11 11.86 9.34
C LEU A 64 -11.19 10.40 8.91
N LEU A 65 -10.25 9.91 8.11
CA LEU A 65 -10.18 8.51 7.69
C LEU A 65 -10.16 7.54 8.87
N ARG A 66 -9.32 7.81 9.89
CA ARG A 66 -9.32 7.03 11.14
C ARG A 66 -10.68 7.07 11.83
N ASN A 67 -11.31 8.24 11.89
CA ASN A 67 -12.63 8.39 12.50
C ASN A 67 -13.75 7.73 11.69
N SER A 68 -13.62 7.57 10.36
CA SER A 68 -14.59 6.87 9.52
C SER A 68 -14.80 5.41 9.97
N ILE A 69 -13.74 4.76 10.49
CA ILE A 69 -13.80 3.41 11.07
C ILE A 69 -14.73 3.36 12.29
N PHE A 70 -14.69 4.38 13.16
CA PHE A 70 -15.59 4.46 14.30
C PHE A 70 -17.00 4.91 13.88
N ALA A 71 -17.08 5.82 12.91
CA ALA A 71 -18.34 6.34 12.38
C ALA A 71 -19.19 5.23 11.76
N ARG A 72 -18.61 4.36 10.92
CA ARG A 72 -19.32 3.22 10.29
C ARG A 72 -19.86 2.21 11.31
N LEU A 73 -19.32 2.21 12.54
CA LEU A 73 -19.77 1.37 13.65
C LEU A 73 -20.81 2.08 14.55
N GLY A 74 -21.21 3.31 14.23
CA GLY A 74 -22.23 4.07 14.97
C GLY A 74 -21.70 4.88 16.16
N TYR A 75 -20.39 5.14 16.23
CA TYR A 75 -19.80 5.94 17.30
C TYR A 75 -20.28 7.39 17.26
N ARG A 76 -20.74 7.91 18.40
CA ARG A 76 -21.18 9.30 18.58
C ARG A 76 -20.01 10.20 18.95
N PHE A 77 -19.61 11.08 18.01
CA PHE A 77 -18.54 12.04 18.26
C PHE A 77 -19.00 13.20 19.16
N ARG A 78 -18.17 13.56 20.15
CA ARG A 78 -18.36 14.76 20.98
C ARG A 78 -17.80 16.03 20.33
N ASN A 79 -16.83 15.88 19.45
CA ASN A 79 -16.26 16.99 18.69
C ASN A 79 -17.26 17.40 17.60
N ALA A 80 -17.77 18.63 17.68
CA ALA A 80 -18.78 19.13 16.76
C ALA A 80 -18.34 19.10 15.29
N SER A 81 -17.07 19.42 14.99
CA SER A 81 -16.57 19.42 13.61
C SER A 81 -16.52 18.01 13.02
N ILE A 82 -16.10 17.02 13.82
CA ILE A 82 -16.06 15.61 13.38
C ILE A 82 -17.49 15.08 13.22
N ALA A 83 -18.38 15.37 14.19
CA ALA A 83 -19.79 14.98 14.11
C ALA A 83 -20.45 15.56 12.85
N SER A 84 -20.33 16.87 12.60
CA SER A 84 -20.92 17.51 11.43
C SER A 84 -20.38 17.00 10.10
N HIS A 85 -19.12 16.55 10.05
CA HIS A 85 -18.59 15.89 8.85
C HIS A 85 -19.34 14.59 8.56
N PHE A 86 -19.47 13.69 9.55
CA PHE A 86 -20.14 12.40 9.34
C PHE A 86 -21.66 12.48 9.24
N GLU A 87 -22.29 13.47 9.87
CA GLU A 87 -23.73 13.76 9.72
C GLU A 87 -24.13 14.10 8.28
N SER A 88 -23.17 14.38 7.41
CA SER A 88 -23.42 14.59 5.97
C SER A 88 -23.62 13.29 5.18
N PHE A 89 -23.33 12.13 5.77
CA PHE A 89 -23.45 10.82 5.11
C PHE A 89 -24.67 10.04 5.61
N ASP A 90 -25.46 9.49 4.69
CA ASP A 90 -26.71 8.76 4.99
C ASP A 90 -26.51 7.49 5.83
N TRP A 91 -25.32 6.89 5.79
CA TRP A 91 -25.00 5.67 6.54
C TRP A 91 -24.62 5.93 8.01
N TYR A 92 -24.37 7.18 8.40
CA TYR A 92 -23.92 7.50 9.75
C TYR A 92 -25.09 7.58 10.76
N ASP A 93 -25.14 6.61 11.69
CA ASP A 93 -26.12 6.58 12.78
C ASP A 93 -25.44 6.67 14.17
N PRO A 94 -25.31 7.87 14.76
CA PRO A 94 -24.58 8.11 16.02
C PRO A 94 -25.33 7.62 17.28
N SER A 95 -25.36 6.31 17.49
CA SER A 95 -26.12 5.67 18.56
C SER A 95 -25.27 5.16 19.74
N LEU A 96 -23.95 4.99 19.58
CA LEU A 96 -23.07 4.35 20.56
C LEU A 96 -22.02 5.30 21.15
N GLU A 97 -21.68 5.12 22.43
CA GLU A 97 -20.59 5.88 23.09
C GLU A 97 -19.24 5.15 23.08
N ASP A 98 -19.24 3.84 22.79
CA ASP A 98 -18.06 3.00 22.67
C ASP A 98 -18.33 1.91 21.63
N VAL A 99 -17.38 1.68 20.73
CA VAL A 99 -17.42 0.66 19.67
C VAL A 99 -16.17 -0.22 19.67
N SER A 100 -15.32 -0.12 20.70
CA SER A 100 -14.01 -0.77 20.76
C SER A 100 -14.06 -2.30 20.64
N SER A 101 -15.11 -2.92 21.17
CA SER A 101 -15.37 -4.37 21.03
C SER A 101 -15.90 -4.78 19.65
N MET A 102 -16.32 -3.84 18.81
CA MET A 102 -16.87 -4.09 17.47
C MET A 102 -15.82 -4.00 16.36
N LEU A 103 -14.63 -3.48 16.67
CA LEU A 103 -13.53 -3.39 15.71
C LEU A 103 -13.16 -4.80 15.22
N SER A 104 -13.07 -4.95 13.90
CA SER A 104 -12.51 -6.12 13.24
C SER A 104 -10.98 -6.13 13.33
N GLU A 105 -10.34 -7.20 12.87
CA GLU A 105 -8.88 -7.24 12.74
C GLU A 105 -8.39 -6.21 11.71
N THR A 106 -9.07 -6.13 10.55
CA THR A 106 -8.82 -5.12 9.51
C THR A 106 -8.93 -3.70 10.05
N ASP A 107 -9.95 -3.40 10.86
CA ASP A 107 -10.11 -2.07 11.47
C ASP A 107 -8.91 -1.72 12.37
N ARG A 108 -8.46 -2.66 13.21
CA ARG A 108 -7.32 -2.44 14.10
C ARG A 108 -6.03 -2.21 13.31
N LEU A 109 -5.82 -2.97 12.24
CA LEU A 109 -4.67 -2.80 11.35
C LEU A 109 -4.69 -1.44 10.64
N ASN A 110 -5.83 -1.06 10.05
CA ASN A 110 -5.99 0.23 9.40
C ASN A 110 -5.78 1.38 10.40
N ILE A 111 -6.35 1.30 11.60
CA ILE A 111 -6.11 2.29 12.67
C ILE A 111 -4.62 2.41 12.98
N ALA A 112 -3.90 1.29 13.11
CA ALA A 112 -2.48 1.31 13.42
C ALA A 112 -1.66 2.00 12.32
N TYR A 113 -1.94 1.73 11.04
CA TYR A 113 -1.24 2.36 9.93
C TYR A 113 -1.60 3.83 9.75
N ILE A 114 -2.89 4.19 9.84
CA ILE A 114 -3.30 5.60 9.76
C ILE A 114 -2.60 6.40 10.87
N ARG A 115 -2.56 5.86 12.10
CA ARG A 115 -1.84 6.51 13.21
C ARG A 115 -0.35 6.66 12.94
N HIS A 116 0.30 5.67 12.34
CA HIS A 116 1.70 5.79 11.96
C HIS A 116 1.92 6.98 10.99
N PHE A 117 1.07 7.14 9.98
CA PHE A 117 1.14 8.28 9.07
C PHE A 117 0.80 9.61 9.77
N GLU A 118 -0.21 9.66 10.63
CA GLU A 118 -0.54 10.86 11.43
C GLU A 118 0.65 11.31 12.29
N ASP A 119 1.27 10.36 13.00
CA ASP A 119 2.42 10.62 13.87
C ASP A 119 3.60 11.19 13.04
N ARG A 120 3.79 10.74 11.79
CA ARG A 120 4.87 11.22 10.90
C ARG A 120 4.58 12.55 10.22
N VAL A 121 3.31 12.91 10.06
CA VAL A 121 2.95 14.27 9.65
C VAL A 121 3.22 15.27 10.79
N GLU A 122 2.96 14.89 12.05
CA GLU A 122 3.23 15.73 13.22
C GLU A 122 4.74 15.81 13.55
N ASP A 123 5.43 14.68 13.51
CA ASP A 123 6.87 14.54 13.71
C ASP A 123 7.49 13.72 12.56
N PRO A 124 8.01 14.39 11.52
CA PRO A 124 8.65 13.71 10.40
C PRO A 124 9.85 12.85 10.80
N GLY A 125 10.37 12.99 12.02
CA GLY A 125 11.58 12.29 12.45
C GLY A 125 12.85 12.94 11.90
N PRO A 126 13.98 12.21 11.86
CA PRO A 126 15.23 12.75 11.34
C PRO A 126 15.09 13.06 9.85
N GLY A 127 15.72 14.16 9.42
CA GLY A 127 15.81 14.48 8.00
C GLY A 127 16.51 13.37 7.22
N LEU A 128 16.01 13.09 6.02
CA LEU A 128 16.59 12.07 5.15
C LEU A 128 17.92 12.53 4.53
N PRO A 129 18.78 11.57 4.15
CA PRO A 129 19.96 11.87 3.34
C PRO A 129 19.61 12.56 2.02
N GLY A 130 20.62 13.14 1.38
CA GLY A 130 20.46 13.77 0.07
C GLY A 130 20.04 12.78 -1.02
N MET A 131 19.44 13.29 -2.10
CA MET A 131 18.94 12.47 -3.20
C MET A 131 20.01 11.55 -3.82
N GLU A 132 21.26 12.00 -3.92
CA GLU A 132 22.38 11.20 -4.43
C GLU A 132 22.63 9.95 -3.57
N GLU A 133 22.47 10.06 -2.24
CA GLU A 133 22.65 8.95 -1.31
C GLU A 133 21.45 8.00 -1.30
N LEU A 134 20.25 8.53 -1.51
CA LEU A 134 19.02 7.75 -1.59
C LEU A 134 18.78 7.12 -2.97
N ALA A 135 19.42 7.62 -4.03
CA ALA A 135 19.28 7.05 -5.37
C ALA A 135 19.69 5.57 -5.39
N GLY A 136 18.97 4.79 -6.21
CA GLY A 136 19.24 3.38 -6.42
C GLY A 136 17.99 2.52 -6.59
N PHE A 137 18.23 1.22 -6.72
CA PHE A 137 17.23 0.17 -6.76
C PHE A 137 16.97 -0.37 -5.35
N TRP A 138 15.82 -0.03 -4.80
CA TRP A 138 15.33 -0.42 -3.48
C TRP A 138 14.30 -1.53 -3.63
N HIS A 139 14.56 -2.67 -3.00
CA HIS A 139 13.75 -3.88 -3.14
C HIS A 139 13.14 -4.28 -1.79
N GLY A 140 11.87 -4.69 -1.79
CA GLY A 140 11.10 -5.09 -0.60
C GLY A 140 11.58 -6.39 0.08
N SER A 141 12.69 -6.96 -0.39
CA SER A 141 13.33 -8.14 0.19
C SER A 141 14.84 -8.00 0.12
N ALA A 142 15.54 -8.49 1.15
CA ALA A 142 17.00 -8.53 1.25
C ALA A 142 17.68 -9.40 0.16
N SER A 143 16.90 -10.17 -0.60
CA SER A 143 17.39 -11.04 -1.68
C SER A 143 16.41 -11.09 -2.85
N VAL A 144 16.95 -11.30 -4.06
CA VAL A 144 16.15 -11.53 -5.28
C VAL A 144 16.18 -13.03 -5.59
N GLY A 145 14.99 -13.64 -5.62
CA GLY A 145 14.79 -15.05 -5.95
C GLY A 145 14.34 -15.25 -7.39
N SER A 146 13.30 -16.05 -7.59
CA SER A 146 12.68 -16.27 -8.91
C SER A 146 11.74 -15.13 -9.37
N GLY A 147 11.64 -14.07 -8.59
CA GLY A 147 10.79 -12.91 -8.83
C GLY A 147 11.20 -11.74 -7.96
N TYR A 148 10.60 -10.59 -8.23
CA TYR A 148 10.84 -9.34 -7.51
C TYR A 148 9.73 -9.06 -6.53
N SER A 149 10.09 -8.74 -5.29
CA SER A 149 9.24 -7.97 -4.40
C SER A 149 8.97 -6.58 -4.99
N GLU A 150 8.01 -5.89 -4.39
CA GLU A 150 7.77 -4.48 -4.63
C GLU A 150 9.06 -3.68 -4.53
N ARG A 151 9.20 -2.64 -5.36
CA ARG A 151 10.47 -1.96 -5.53
C ARG A 151 10.34 -0.53 -5.97
N TYR A 152 11.26 0.30 -5.51
CA TYR A 152 11.48 1.66 -5.96
C TYR A 152 12.79 1.77 -6.72
N LEU A 153 12.73 2.38 -7.89
CA LEU A 153 13.87 2.80 -8.68
C LEU A 153 13.93 4.32 -8.57
N LEU A 154 14.84 4.82 -7.74
CA LEU A 154 15.00 6.25 -7.46
C LEU A 154 16.20 6.77 -8.24
N PHE A 155 15.95 7.59 -9.26
CA PHE A 155 16.99 8.14 -10.13
C PHE A 155 17.57 9.42 -9.52
N PRO A 156 18.91 9.64 -9.57
CA PRO A 156 19.55 10.81 -8.98
C PRO A 156 19.11 12.13 -9.62
N GLU A 157 18.60 12.10 -10.85
CA GLU A 157 18.03 13.24 -11.56
C GLU A 157 16.64 13.67 -11.02
N GLY A 158 16.02 12.83 -10.19
CA GLY A 158 14.72 13.09 -9.58
C GLY A 158 13.55 12.37 -10.24
N ASP A 159 13.77 11.47 -11.19
CA ASP A 159 12.71 10.58 -11.70
C ASP A 159 12.58 9.33 -10.81
N PHE A 160 11.38 8.76 -10.70
CA PHE A 160 11.18 7.48 -10.03
C PHE A 160 10.31 6.52 -10.83
N VAL A 161 10.50 5.23 -10.53
CA VAL A 161 9.56 4.17 -10.90
C VAL A 161 9.34 3.28 -9.67
N TYR A 162 8.09 3.11 -9.25
CA TYR A 162 7.70 2.05 -8.33
C TYR A 162 7.08 0.90 -9.12
N ARG A 163 7.42 -0.34 -8.81
CA ARG A 163 6.79 -1.53 -9.37
C ARG A 163 6.32 -2.45 -8.26
N GLU A 164 5.12 -2.99 -8.41
CA GLU A 164 4.55 -3.98 -7.50
C GLU A 164 5.31 -5.32 -7.57
N ASN A 165 5.13 -6.14 -6.55
CA ASN A 165 5.63 -7.49 -6.43
C ASN A 165 5.22 -8.33 -7.65
N SER A 166 6.20 -8.84 -8.39
CA SER A 166 5.98 -9.63 -9.61
C SER A 166 5.35 -11.00 -9.33
N MET A 167 5.31 -11.42 -8.06
CA MET A 167 4.68 -12.64 -7.59
C MET A 167 3.34 -12.38 -6.90
N ASP A 168 2.80 -11.16 -6.98
CA ASP A 168 1.45 -10.85 -6.54
C ASP A 168 0.49 -10.85 -7.74
N GLY A 169 -0.11 -12.00 -8.01
CA GLY A 169 -1.07 -12.16 -9.10
C GLY A 169 -2.41 -11.48 -8.83
N SER A 170 -2.63 -10.90 -7.65
CA SER A 170 -3.86 -10.20 -7.28
C SER A 170 -3.80 -8.69 -7.50
N ALA A 171 -2.61 -8.17 -7.85
CA ALA A 171 -2.37 -6.74 -7.95
C ALA A 171 -3.14 -6.06 -9.09
N ARG A 172 -3.69 -4.88 -8.79
CA ARG A 172 -4.32 -3.98 -9.77
C ARG A 172 -3.42 -2.84 -10.16
N LEU A 173 -2.74 -2.21 -9.22
CA LEU A 173 -1.68 -1.25 -9.48
C LEU A 173 -0.39 -2.02 -9.71
N LEU A 174 0.21 -1.89 -10.90
CA LEU A 174 1.42 -2.61 -11.28
C LEU A 174 2.66 -1.71 -11.24
N GLU A 175 2.50 -0.44 -11.63
CA GLU A 175 3.59 0.53 -11.67
C GLU A 175 3.08 1.94 -11.35
N LEU A 176 3.92 2.75 -10.69
CA LEU A 176 3.80 4.21 -10.60
C LEU A 176 5.10 4.84 -11.10
N SER A 177 5.00 5.99 -11.75
CA SER A 177 6.16 6.78 -12.16
C SER A 177 5.87 8.27 -12.13
N GLY A 178 6.94 9.06 -12.12
CA GLY A 178 6.90 10.51 -12.05
C GLY A 178 8.20 11.06 -11.45
N ALA A 179 8.11 12.17 -10.73
CA ALA A 179 9.25 12.79 -10.05
C ALA A 179 9.27 12.45 -8.55
N TRP A 180 10.45 12.44 -7.94
CA TRP A 180 10.62 12.25 -6.50
C TRP A 180 11.62 13.23 -5.91
N HIS A 181 11.49 13.44 -4.60
CA HIS A 181 12.50 14.11 -3.78
C HIS A 181 12.36 13.67 -2.32
N ALA A 182 13.35 14.00 -1.51
CA ALA A 182 13.28 13.85 -0.07
C ALA A 182 12.87 15.19 0.56
N GLU A 183 11.90 15.16 1.46
CA GLU A 183 11.46 16.34 2.24
C GLU A 183 11.29 15.95 3.71
N ALA A 184 12.07 16.58 4.60
CA ALA A 184 12.15 16.20 6.01
C ALA A 184 12.39 14.68 6.15
N GLY A 185 11.50 13.94 6.82
CA GLY A 185 11.54 12.48 6.94
C GLY A 185 10.68 11.73 5.92
N HIS A 186 10.31 12.35 4.80
CA HIS A 186 9.42 11.74 3.80
C HIS A 186 10.12 11.56 2.44
N LEU A 187 9.83 10.43 1.80
CA LEU A 187 10.00 10.24 0.36
C LEU A 187 8.73 10.78 -0.31
N VAL A 188 8.88 11.89 -1.04
CA VAL A 188 7.78 12.53 -1.75
C VAL A 188 7.80 12.08 -3.19
N LEU A 189 6.70 11.46 -3.64
CA LEU A 189 6.49 11.03 -5.03
C LEU A 189 5.43 11.93 -5.67
N GLU A 190 5.79 12.63 -6.72
CA GLU A 190 4.88 13.37 -7.60
C GLU A 190 4.54 12.45 -8.77
N ALA A 191 3.58 11.55 -8.57
CA ALA A 191 3.21 10.52 -9.53
C ALA A 191 2.29 11.11 -10.61
N ASP A 192 2.74 11.10 -11.86
CA ASP A 192 1.98 11.57 -13.03
C ASP A 192 1.56 10.43 -13.97
N SER A 193 2.01 9.21 -13.68
CA SER A 193 1.75 8.03 -14.48
C SER A 193 1.58 6.78 -13.60
N ALA A 194 0.67 5.91 -14.02
CA ALA A 194 0.41 4.61 -13.42
C ALA A 194 0.20 3.54 -14.49
N VAL A 195 0.44 2.28 -14.15
CA VAL A 195 0.03 1.13 -14.96
C VAL A 195 -0.89 0.25 -14.12
N TYR A 196 -2.09 0.00 -14.63
CA TYR A 196 -3.09 -0.84 -13.98
C TYR A 196 -3.35 -2.13 -14.75
N LEU A 197 -3.69 -3.21 -14.04
CA LEU A 197 -4.28 -4.42 -14.62
C LEU A 197 -5.80 -4.29 -14.66
N GLU A 198 -6.38 -4.06 -15.84
CA GLU A 198 -7.84 -3.98 -16.03
C GLU A 198 -8.44 -5.31 -16.49
N GLY A 199 -9.65 -5.63 -16.03
CA GLY A 199 -10.38 -6.84 -16.42
C GLY A 199 -9.76 -8.12 -15.81
N GLY A 200 -9.84 -9.22 -16.54
CA GLY A 200 -9.39 -10.53 -16.07
C GLY A 200 -10.36 -11.25 -15.14
N GLU A 201 -10.10 -12.54 -14.91
CA GLU A 201 -10.90 -13.42 -14.07
C GLU A 201 -10.09 -13.96 -12.91
N ILE A 202 -10.74 -14.16 -11.76
CA ILE A 202 -10.10 -14.75 -10.60
C ILE A 202 -9.95 -16.26 -10.80
N VAL A 203 -8.72 -16.72 -10.67
CA VAL A 203 -8.35 -18.13 -10.69
C VAL A 203 -7.59 -18.51 -9.41
N GLU A 204 -7.63 -19.81 -9.08
CA GLU A 204 -6.79 -20.35 -8.01
C GLU A 204 -5.30 -20.12 -8.31
N PRO A 205 -4.46 -19.84 -7.31
CA PRO A 205 -3.05 -19.61 -7.53
C PRO A 205 -2.39 -20.88 -8.07
N TYR A 206 -1.56 -20.72 -9.09
CA TYR A 206 -0.78 -21.78 -9.71
C TYR A 206 0.71 -21.43 -9.72
N ALA A 207 1.56 -22.39 -10.05
CA ALA A 207 3.01 -22.22 -10.08
C ALA A 207 3.56 -21.67 -8.74
N SER A 208 4.23 -20.52 -8.77
CA SER A 208 4.90 -19.93 -7.60
C SER A 208 4.32 -18.59 -7.19
N TRP A 209 3.09 -18.25 -7.62
CA TRP A 209 2.39 -17.05 -7.18
C TRP A 209 2.34 -16.98 -5.65
N GLY A 210 2.68 -15.83 -5.10
CA GLY A 210 2.70 -15.57 -3.64
C GLY A 210 1.37 -15.04 -3.10
N SER A 211 0.41 -14.73 -3.98
CA SER A 211 -0.92 -14.23 -3.64
C SER A 211 -1.93 -15.37 -3.42
N ASP A 212 -2.96 -15.11 -2.61
CA ASP A 212 -4.03 -16.08 -2.32
C ASP A 212 -4.87 -16.46 -3.56
N TYR A 213 -4.83 -15.62 -4.60
CA TYR A 213 -5.52 -15.78 -5.88
C TYR A 213 -4.79 -14.99 -6.96
N VAL A 214 -5.14 -15.26 -8.22
CA VAL A 214 -4.55 -14.62 -9.40
C VAL A 214 -5.64 -14.05 -10.29
N ILE A 215 -5.39 -12.89 -10.90
CA ILE A 215 -6.22 -12.31 -11.95
C ILE A 215 -5.62 -12.68 -13.30
N GLU A 216 -6.23 -13.66 -13.98
CA GLU A 216 -5.76 -14.13 -15.29
C GLU A 216 -6.49 -13.43 -16.43
N GLY A 217 -5.77 -13.14 -17.53
CA GLY A 217 -6.35 -12.50 -18.72
C GLY A 217 -6.64 -11.01 -18.57
N GLY A 218 -6.15 -10.37 -17.49
CA GLY A 218 -6.16 -8.92 -17.35
C GLY A 218 -5.23 -8.24 -18.38
N ARG A 219 -5.51 -6.98 -18.67
CA ARG A 219 -4.74 -6.16 -19.62
C ARG A 219 -4.03 -5.04 -18.87
N GLU A 220 -2.73 -4.88 -19.12
CA GLU A 220 -1.98 -3.72 -18.63
C GLU A 220 -2.42 -2.44 -19.36
N CYS A 221 -2.77 -1.44 -18.55
CA CYS A 221 -3.38 -0.20 -18.99
C CYS A 221 -2.60 0.97 -18.38
N PRO A 222 -1.75 1.64 -19.16
CA PRO A 222 -1.14 2.89 -18.75
C PRO A 222 -2.23 3.96 -18.54
N ALA A 223 -2.12 4.72 -17.47
CA ALA A 223 -3.02 5.80 -17.10
C ALA A 223 -2.20 7.04 -16.72
N ALA A 224 -2.56 8.20 -17.28
CA ALA A 224 -2.03 9.47 -16.85
C ALA A 224 -2.75 9.92 -15.57
N LEU A 225 -2.00 10.43 -14.60
CA LEU A 225 -2.50 11.03 -13.37
C LEU A 225 -2.43 12.55 -13.53
N ASP A 226 -3.54 13.17 -13.92
CA ASP A 226 -3.65 14.62 -14.15
C ASP A 226 -4.81 15.22 -13.32
N PRO A 227 -4.52 16.06 -12.30
CA PRO A 227 -3.19 16.48 -11.88
C PRO A 227 -2.38 15.33 -11.25
N ALA A 228 -1.05 15.48 -11.23
CA ALA A 228 -0.16 14.54 -10.56
C ALA A 228 -0.54 14.37 -9.09
N LEU A 229 -0.39 13.15 -8.58
CA LEU A 229 -0.65 12.81 -7.18
C LEU A 229 0.63 13.00 -6.36
N THR A 230 0.57 13.84 -5.35
CA THR A 230 1.66 14.00 -4.38
C THR A 230 1.50 13.01 -3.23
N LEU A 231 2.32 11.96 -3.20
CA LEU A 231 2.35 10.93 -2.16
C LEU A 231 3.52 11.23 -1.21
N ARG A 232 3.24 11.45 0.08
CA ARG A 232 4.24 11.67 1.13
C ARG A 232 4.42 10.42 1.97
N LEU A 233 5.36 9.56 1.57
CA LEU A 233 5.65 8.32 2.27
C LEU A 233 6.62 8.60 3.42
N PRO A 234 6.26 8.32 4.69
CA PRO A 234 7.20 8.45 5.79
C PRO A 234 8.34 7.45 5.60
N VAL A 235 9.55 7.87 5.94
CA VAL A 235 10.74 7.03 5.87
C VAL A 235 11.33 6.87 7.26
N ASP A 236 11.42 5.61 7.69
CA ASP A 236 11.86 5.23 9.03
C ASP A 236 13.14 4.41 8.99
N GLY A 237 13.95 4.56 10.04
CA GLY A 237 15.08 3.66 10.30
C GLY A 237 16.12 3.62 9.20
N TYR A 238 16.31 4.70 8.43
CA TYR A 238 17.36 4.76 7.42
C TYR A 238 18.73 4.43 8.05
N THR A 239 19.42 3.46 7.45
CA THR A 239 20.78 3.07 7.80
C THR A 239 21.58 2.82 6.52
N PRO A 240 22.83 3.29 6.42
CA PRO A 240 23.70 2.99 5.29
C PRO A 240 24.26 1.55 5.33
N ASP A 241 24.17 0.86 6.47
CA ASP A 241 24.69 -0.50 6.68
C ASP A 241 23.71 -1.28 7.60
N TYR A 242 22.88 -2.12 6.98
CA TYR A 242 21.86 -2.91 7.68
C TYR A 242 22.46 -3.83 8.75
N ALA A 243 23.44 -4.66 8.40
CA ALA A 243 24.09 -5.61 9.31
C ALA A 243 24.63 -4.96 10.58
N SER A 244 25.28 -3.79 10.45
CA SER A 244 25.83 -3.07 11.59
C SER A 244 24.76 -2.50 12.55
N SER A 245 23.53 -2.32 12.05
CA SER A 245 22.46 -1.61 12.76
C SER A 245 21.43 -2.51 13.44
N THR A 246 21.23 -3.74 12.96
CA THR A 246 20.19 -4.64 13.49
C THR A 246 20.71 -5.65 14.51
N GLY A 247 22.01 -5.99 14.47
CA GLY A 247 22.59 -7.00 15.36
C GLY A 247 21.96 -8.39 15.20
N GLU A 248 21.33 -8.65 14.06
CA GLU A 248 20.75 -9.95 13.74
C GLU A 248 21.84 -10.90 13.21
N ASP A 249 22.26 -11.86 14.03
CA ASP A 249 23.34 -12.84 13.77
C ASP A 249 23.20 -13.60 12.41
N GLY A 250 22.01 -13.61 11.80
CA GLY A 250 21.75 -14.23 10.50
C GLY A 250 22.07 -13.35 9.29
N PHE A 251 22.23 -12.04 9.47
CA PHE A 251 22.42 -11.04 8.42
C PHE A 251 23.69 -10.21 8.59
N ASP A 252 24.66 -10.66 9.39
CA ASP A 252 25.96 -10.01 9.63
C ASP A 252 26.74 -9.60 8.36
N HIS A 253 26.38 -10.14 7.20
CA HIS A 253 27.00 -9.87 5.91
C HIS A 253 26.22 -8.86 5.04
N LEU A 254 24.99 -8.53 5.40
CA LEU A 254 24.11 -7.67 4.61
C LEU A 254 24.38 -6.19 4.96
N THR A 255 25.49 -5.66 4.46
CA THR A 255 25.97 -4.28 4.72
C THR A 255 25.36 -3.24 3.79
N VAL A 256 24.23 -3.56 3.14
CA VAL A 256 23.57 -2.65 2.21
C VAL A 256 22.72 -1.62 2.96
N PRO A 257 22.47 -0.44 2.37
CA PRO A 257 21.53 0.51 2.93
C PRO A 257 20.13 -0.07 3.03
N TYR A 258 19.43 0.34 4.08
CA TYR A 258 18.08 -0.07 4.38
C TYR A 258 17.25 1.12 4.87
N MET A 259 15.98 1.11 4.53
CA MET A 259 14.99 2.01 5.12
C MET A 259 13.61 1.37 5.08
N MET A 260 12.75 1.77 6.00
CA MET A 260 11.32 1.55 5.90
C MET A 260 10.70 2.69 5.09
N ILE A 261 9.99 2.39 4.02
CA ILE A 261 9.18 3.38 3.27
C ILE A 261 7.72 3.03 3.51
N GLY A 262 6.96 3.93 4.13
CA GLY A 262 5.63 3.63 4.62
C GLY A 262 5.70 2.50 5.66
N THR A 263 4.99 1.40 5.40
CA THR A 263 4.96 0.22 6.28
C THR A 263 5.84 -0.93 5.79
N GLY A 264 6.53 -0.78 4.65
CA GLY A 264 7.40 -1.80 4.04
C GLY A 264 8.90 -1.53 4.25
N GLY A 265 9.69 -2.59 4.39
CA GLY A 265 11.15 -2.51 4.50
C GLY A 265 11.83 -2.70 3.15
N PHE A 266 12.82 -1.86 2.84
CA PHE A 266 13.49 -1.84 1.56
C PHE A 266 15.00 -1.85 1.71
N TRP A 267 15.66 -2.72 0.96
CA TRP A 267 17.12 -2.83 0.88
C TRP A 267 17.60 -2.29 -0.46
N ARG A 268 18.63 -1.44 -0.44
CA ARG A 268 19.24 -0.93 -1.68
C ARG A 268 20.12 -2.01 -2.30
N MET A 269 19.56 -2.73 -3.27
CA MET A 269 20.23 -3.82 -3.98
C MET A 269 21.29 -3.30 -4.93
N HIS A 270 21.13 -2.07 -5.45
CA HIS A 270 22.11 -1.44 -6.34
C HIS A 270 22.03 0.09 -6.29
N ALA A 271 23.17 0.79 -6.47
CA ALA A 271 23.21 2.25 -6.47
C ALA A 271 22.77 2.88 -7.81
N ASP A 272 23.01 2.18 -8.92
CA ASP A 272 22.47 2.54 -10.23
C ASP A 272 21.09 1.87 -10.41
N PRO A 273 19.98 2.63 -10.44
CA PRO A 273 18.64 2.09 -10.64
C PRO A 273 18.42 1.52 -12.05
N SER A 274 19.27 1.87 -13.04
CA SER A 274 19.13 1.41 -14.42
C SER A 274 19.81 0.07 -14.71
N MET A 275 20.60 -0.48 -13.78
CA MET A 275 21.29 -1.76 -14.00
C MET A 275 20.28 -2.90 -14.20
N GLY A 276 20.23 -3.38 -15.45
CA GLY A 276 19.26 -4.31 -16.01
C GLY A 276 19.32 -5.75 -15.52
N TRP A 277 19.11 -5.96 -14.23
CA TRP A 277 18.49 -7.22 -13.77
C TRP A 277 16.95 -7.17 -13.95
N LEU A 278 16.44 -6.13 -14.62
CA LEU A 278 15.04 -5.75 -14.78
C LEU A 278 14.39 -6.31 -16.07
N GLU A 279 14.68 -7.56 -16.43
CA GLU A 279 13.84 -8.34 -17.37
C GLU A 279 13.15 -9.49 -16.63
#